data_AF-A0A7I7K643-F1
#
_entry.id   AF-A0A7I7K643-F1
#
_cell.length_a   1.000
_cell.length_b   1.000
_cell.length_c   1.000
_cell.angle_alpha   90.00
_cell.angle_beta   90.00
_cell.angle_gamma   90.00
#
_symmetry.space_group_name_H-M   'P 1'
#
loop_
_entity.id
_entity.type
_entity.pdbx_description
1 polymer ?
#
loop_
_entity_poly.entity_id
_entity_poly.type
_entity_poly.pdbx_seq_one_letter_code
_entity_poly.pdbx_strand_id
1 'polypeptide(L)' 'MLFFLFGYGAKQKHLGPGEVRTCPRCHNTTQWSRVREFKQFTLFFIPVARWNRRRFEVCGICGTAVAS' A
#
# COMPACT_ATOMS: atom_id res chain seq x y z
N MET A 1 1.42 37.59 -4.56
CA MET A 1 0.63 36.40 -4.96
C MET A 1 1.15 35.21 -4.15
N LEU A 2 0.32 34.58 -3.31
CA LEU A 2 0.73 33.35 -2.62
C LEU A 2 0.19 32.15 -3.42
N PHE A 3 1.07 31.33 -3.97
CA PHE A 3 0.68 30.09 -4.65
C PHE A 3 0.60 28.97 -3.61
N PHE A 4 -0.59 28.44 -3.35
CA PHE A 4 -0.74 27.26 -2.50
C PHE A 4 -0.60 25.99 -3.36
N LEU A 5 0.51 25.27 -3.18
CA LEU A 5 0.69 23.95 -3.79
C LEU A 5 0.13 22.89 -2.84
N PHE A 6 -0.96 22.25 -3.23
CA PHE A 6 -1.52 21.11 -2.50
C PHE A 6 -1.48 19.85 -3.37
N GLY A 7 -1.37 18.70 -2.70
CA GLY A 7 -1.36 17.38 -3.31
C GLY A 7 -2.20 16.43 -2.49
N TYR A 8 -3.00 15.60 -3.15
CA TYR A 8 -3.83 14.60 -2.52
C TYR A 8 -3.72 13.29 -3.30
N GLY A 9 -3.47 12.18 -2.61
CA GLY A 9 -3.39 10.89 -3.28
C GLY A 9 -3.29 9.69 -2.33
N ALA A 10 -3.54 8.51 -2.89
CA ALA A 10 -3.23 7.25 -2.23
C ALA A 10 -1.72 6.97 -2.33
N LYS A 11 -1.11 6.57 -1.23
CA LYS A 11 0.28 6.14 -1.13
C LYS A 11 0.31 4.72 -0.59
N GLN A 12 1.14 3.89 -1.18
CA GLN A 12 1.38 2.53 -0.72
C GLN A 12 2.75 2.45 -0.05
N LYS A 13 2.82 1.70 1.05
CA LYS A 13 4.04 1.42 1.79
C LYS A 13 4.19 -0.08 1.95
N HIS A 14 5.27 -0.63 1.41
CA HIS A 14 5.67 -2.00 1.69
C HIS A 14 6.08 -2.10 3.17
N LEU A 15 5.40 -2.98 3.89
CA LEU A 15 5.63 -3.29 5.31
C LEU A 15 6.69 -4.39 5.49
N GLY A 16 7.10 -5.03 4.40
CA GLY A 16 8.06 -6.13 4.39
C GLY A 16 7.40 -7.47 4.00
N PRO A 17 8.14 -8.57 4.13
CA PRO A 17 7.59 -9.90 3.92
C PRO A 17 6.54 -10.25 4.98
N GLY A 18 5.46 -10.87 4.52
CA GLY A 18 4.39 -11.45 5.32
C GLY A 18 4.51 -12.97 5.42
N GLU A 19 3.36 -13.62 5.54
CA GLU A 19 3.29 -15.07 5.74
C GLU A 19 3.52 -15.82 4.42
N VAL A 20 4.03 -17.05 4.52
CA VAL A 20 4.14 -17.97 3.39
C VAL A 20 2.83 -18.72 3.27
N ARG A 21 2.10 -18.49 2.17
CA ARG A 21 0.79 -19.12 1.93
C ARG A 21 0.64 -19.52 0.47
N THR A 22 -0.14 -20.56 0.21
CA THR A 22 -0.47 -20.98 -1.16
C THR A 22 -1.43 -19.98 -1.79
N CYS A 23 -1.07 -19.45 -2.96
CA CYS A 23 -1.89 -18.48 -3.66
C CYS A 23 -3.14 -19.12 -4.26
N PRO A 24 -4.36 -18.58 -4.02
CA PRO A 24 -5.57 -19.12 -4.63
C PRO A 24 -5.64 -18.88 -6.15
N ARG A 25 -4.80 -17.99 -6.69
CA ARG A 25 -4.80 -17.63 -8.12
C ARG A 25 -3.77 -18.41 -8.94
N CYS A 26 -2.55 -18.55 -8.42
CA CYS A 26 -1.46 -19.24 -9.13
C CYS A 26 -1.07 -20.59 -8.51
N HIS A 27 -1.73 -21.01 -7.42
CA HIS A 27 -1.51 -22.27 -6.72
C HIS A 27 -0.06 -22.55 -6.26
N ASN A 28 0.79 -21.52 -6.24
CA ASN A 28 2.15 -21.62 -5.76
C ASN A 28 2.22 -21.19 -4.30
N THR A 29 3.03 -21.89 -3.52
CA THR A 29 3.37 -21.52 -2.14
C THR A 29 4.51 -20.51 -2.17
N THR A 30 4.23 -19.28 -1.74
CA THR A 30 5.19 -18.19 -1.79
C THR A 30 5.04 -17.28 -0.59
N GLN A 31 6.08 -16.50 -0.31
CA GLN A 31 6.01 -15.46 0.71
C GLN A 31 5.20 -14.28 0.17
N TRP A 32 4.14 -13.93 0.88
CA TRP A 32 3.32 -12.79 0.53
C TRP A 32 3.97 -11.51 1.02
N SER A 33 3.87 -10.43 0.25
CA SER A 33 4.39 -9.12 0.65
C SER A 33 3.29 -8.30 1.33
N ARG A 34 3.56 -7.77 2.52
CA ARG A 34 2.60 -6.92 3.23
C ARG A 34 2.71 -5.50 2.71
N VAL A 35 1.57 -4.94 2.29
CA VAL A 35 1.49 -3.59 1.78
C VAL A 35 0.42 -2.84 2.55
N ARG A 36 0.70 -1.57 2.86
CA ARG A 36 -0.23 -0.65 3.49
C ARG A 36 -0.48 0.53 2.58
N GLU A 37 -1.72 0.70 2.18
CA GLU A 37 -2.18 1.90 1.50
C GLU A 37 -2.76 2.91 2.49
N PHE A 38 -2.50 4.19 2.27
CA PHE A 38 -3.08 5.28 3.02
C PHE A 38 -3.28 6.49 2.12
N LYS A 39 -4.31 7.28 2.38
CA LYS A 39 -4.50 8.57 1.73
C LYS A 39 -3.62 9.60 2.43
N GLN A 40 -2.89 10.39 1.65
CA GLN A 40 -2.04 11.46 2.15
C GLN A 40 -2.43 12.78 1.49
N PHE A 41 -2.61 13.80 2.31
CA PHE A 41 -2.71 15.19 1.88
C PHE A 41 -1.40 15.90 2.20
N THR A 42 -0.85 16.60 1.21
CA THR A 42 0.38 17.36 1.28
C THR A 42 0.10 18.82 0.95
N LEU A 43 0.63 19.73 1.75
CA LEU A 43 0.60 21.17 1.49
C LEU A 43 2.05 21.65 1.43
N PHE A 44 2.44 22.33 0.36
CA PHE A 44 3.84 22.71 0.09
C PHE A 44 4.81 21.53 0.26
N PHE A 45 4.44 20.34 -0.23
CA PHE A 45 5.18 19.07 -0.08
C PHE A 45 5.28 18.53 1.36
N ILE A 46 4.78 19.24 2.36
CA ILE A 46 4.72 18.78 3.75
C ILE A 46 3.45 17.92 3.93
N PRO A 47 3.57 16.65 4.36
CA PRO A 47 2.42 15.79 4.60
C PRO A 47 1.71 16.21 5.90
N VAL A 48 0.58 16.91 5.77
CA VAL A 48 -0.16 17.46 6.92
C VAL A 48 -1.23 16.50 7.45
N ALA A 49 -1.77 15.61 6.61
CA ALA A 49 -2.80 14.66 7.04
C ALA A 49 -2.66 13.31 6.34
N ARG A 50 -2.89 12.21 7.08
CA ARG A 50 -2.89 10.83 6.58
C ARG A 50 -4.06 10.04 7.16
N TRP A 51 -4.86 9.40 6.31
CA TRP A 51 -6.05 8.63 6.74
C TRP A 51 -6.32 7.40 5.86
N ASN A 52 -7.40 6.67 6.18
CA ASN A 52 -7.86 5.47 5.46
C ASN A 52 -6.75 4.42 5.24
N ARG A 53 -6.12 3.99 6.34
CA ARG A 53 -5.05 3.00 6.30
C ARG A 53 -5.65 1.62 6.00
N ARG A 54 -5.34 1.07 4.83
CA ARG A 54 -5.74 -0.27 4.39
C ARG A 54 -4.51 -1.16 4.35
N ARG A 55 -4.62 -2.38 4.88
CA ARG A 55 -3.56 -3.39 4.81
C ARG A 55 -4.02 -4.50 3.87
N PHE A 56 -3.09 -4.96 3.04
CA PHE A 56 -3.31 -6.09 2.16
C PHE A 56 -1.99 -6.83 1.95
N GLU A 57 -2.10 -8.08 1.58
CA GLU A 57 -1.00 -8.95 1.26
C GLU A 57 -0.99 -9.20 -0.25
N VAL A 58 0.17 -9.07 -0.87
CA VAL A 58 0.36 -9.23 -2.32
C VAL A 58 1.24 -10.44 -2.58
N CYS A 59 0.77 -11.37 -3.40
CA CYS A 59 1.53 -12.55 -3.81
C CYS A 59 2.78 -12.14 -4.60
N GLY A 60 3.94 -12.60 -4.18
CA GLY A 60 5.23 -12.28 -4.82
C GLY A 60 5.42 -12.84 -6.23
N ILE A 61 4.56 -13.76 -6.68
CA ILE A 61 4.67 -14.40 -8.01
C ILE A 61 3.69 -13.77 -9.00
N CYS A 62 2.39 -13.77 -8.70
CA CYS A 62 1.36 -13.34 -9.64
C CYS A 62 0.79 -11.94 -9.33
N GLY A 63 1.23 -11.29 -8.26
CA GLY A 63 0.76 -9.96 -7.88
C GLY A 63 -0.68 -9.90 -7.37
N THR A 64 -1.31 -11.05 -7.06
CA THR A 64 -2.67 -11.03 -6.49
C THR A 64 -2.65 -10.37 -5.12
N ALA A 65 -3.53 -9.40 -4.90
CA ALA A 65 -3.68 -8.71 -3.62
C ALA A 65 -4.91 -9.22 -2.88
N VAL A 66 -4.76 -9.54 -1.59
CA VAL A 66 -5.85 -10.01 -0.72
C VAL A 66 -5.86 -9.14 0.53
N ALA A 67 -7.04 -8.74 0.99
CA ALA A 67 -7.16 -7.99 2.24
C ALA A 67 -6.71 -8.88 3.41
N SER A 68 -5.82 -8.35 4.25
CA SER A 68 -5.25 -9.03 5.42
C SER A 68 -6.13 -8.88 6.65
#